data_AF-A0A914EWP0-F1
#
_entry.id   AF-A0A914EWP0-F1
#
_cell.length_a   1.000
_cell.length_b   1.000
_cell.length_c   1.000
_cell.angle_alpha   90.00
_cell.angle_beta   90.00
_cell.angle_gamma   90.00
#
_symmetry.space_group_name_H-M   'P 1'
#
loop_
_entity.id
_entity.type
_entity.pdbx_description
1 polymer ?
#
loop_
_entity_poly.entity_id
_entity_poly.type
_entity_poly.pdbx_seq_one_letter_code
_entity_poly.pdbx_strand_id
1 'polypeptide(L)'
;MMPVTCKRIREQLLRSAVEKSVQSLIAKHKDSSCTLTRDGCSVLLRLCDDEFRLYKQFFIIDAINPGTSTASSAIYRTRSPPTSPIFQHFWNRNSQSFNEFIESMCRILYDTLRPLIIHNPHLETLAQLCALLKIEMIEERCGTLTSMVHEDAFNPREGFVNVMNELVGDIVERIVYRTSSFGQTDIVGYKPAPGDLAYPERLLMMKNIEAETTPTPKIPISIEVANKKSTSAIDLHCLWYPTVRRTIVCLSKLYKCLDQSVFLSVSRELLDQCCQSLEFAADKMRALPIDQTKASVKGFGRQLDAELFIVKHLLIIREQTSPYRVTAKNLRNIPPTPGTTRPDNDSAMAHFDYSIDFSKYKNSALDLFNAENRAKWFELSTNNAFLSFLLAAPVQIHELQTDSRRIIEIQLKKHCHKLIKFVTNMVIGDLAFISSEIDTVERSEKPTEAWKTNPKLSPKSLNDVISNVFKNMKQNWPAIRATFNLYIGVRETEEILLQPIRKSVVDIFTNINLFAQKHFSEEQRQIASVPNQEQIWLLLNA
;
A
#
# COMPACT_ATOMS: atom_id res chain seq x y z
N MET A 1 14.35 -16.07 52.46
CA MET A 1 15.61 -15.30 52.46
C MET A 1 16.74 -15.99 51.69
N MET A 2 16.92 -17.31 51.79
CA MET A 2 17.93 -18.07 51.02
C MET A 2 17.95 -17.90 49.48
N PRO A 3 16.81 -17.84 48.75
CA PRO A 3 16.86 -17.79 47.27
C PRO A 3 17.40 -16.46 46.72
N VAL A 4 17.23 -15.34 47.42
CA VAL A 4 17.64 -14.00 46.94
C VAL A 4 19.16 -13.81 47.01
N THR A 5 19.80 -14.25 48.10
CA THR A 5 21.25 -14.15 48.25
C THR A 5 21.98 -15.10 47.31
N CYS A 6 21.43 -16.32 47.11
CA CYS A 6 21.96 -17.29 46.15
C CYS A 6 21.83 -16.77 44.70
N LYS A 7 20.69 -16.15 44.34
CA LYS A 7 20.48 -15.48 43.04
C LYS A 7 21.57 -14.43 42.79
N ARG A 8 21.83 -13.52 43.73
CA ARG A 8 22.80 -12.43 43.53
C ARG A 8 24.23 -12.92 43.31
N ILE A 9 24.66 -13.96 44.04
CA ILE A 9 26.00 -14.54 43.88
C ILE A 9 26.10 -15.28 42.54
N ARG A 10 25.06 -16.04 42.18
CA ARG A 10 25.01 -16.78 40.92
C ARG A 10 24.96 -15.85 39.71
N GLU A 11 24.22 -14.76 39.81
CA GLU A 11 24.19 -13.68 38.83
C GLU A 11 25.57 -13.05 38.63
N GLN A 12 26.30 -12.74 39.71
CA GLN A 12 27.66 -12.21 39.60
C GLN A 12 28.64 -13.18 38.92
N LEU A 13 28.54 -14.48 39.20
CA LEU A 13 29.41 -15.49 38.61
C LEU A 13 29.10 -15.73 37.13
N LEU A 14 27.82 -15.94 36.80
CA LEU A 14 27.39 -16.22 35.43
C LEU A 14 27.53 -15.00 34.54
N ARG A 15 27.27 -13.79 35.05
CA ARG A 15 27.43 -12.55 34.29
C ARG A 15 28.82 -12.42 33.71
N SER A 16 29.87 -12.64 34.50
CA SER A 16 31.24 -12.55 34.00
C SER A 16 31.56 -13.63 32.95
N ALA A 17 30.99 -14.83 33.10
CA ALA A 17 31.16 -15.91 32.12
C ALA A 17 30.42 -15.64 30.80
N VAL A 18 29.19 -15.12 30.88
CA VAL A 18 28.38 -14.72 29.72
C VAL A 18 29.03 -13.54 29.00
N GLU A 19 29.47 -12.51 29.73
CA GLU A 19 30.18 -11.35 29.16
C GLU A 19 31.44 -11.79 28.39
N LYS A 20 32.27 -12.67 28.96
CA LYS A 20 33.45 -13.22 28.25
C LYS A 20 33.06 -14.04 27.02
N SER A 21 31.99 -14.82 27.11
CA SER A 21 31.50 -15.63 25.98
C SER A 21 31.00 -14.75 24.84
N VAL A 22 30.22 -13.71 25.16
CA VAL A 22 29.73 -12.73 24.17
C VAL A 22 30.89 -11.94 23.58
N GLN A 23 31.86 -11.50 24.39
CA GLN A 23 33.07 -10.82 23.89
C GLN A 23 33.89 -11.70 22.94
N SER A 24 34.04 -12.99 23.25
CA SER A 24 34.69 -13.96 22.35
C SER A 24 33.92 -14.11 21.03
N LEU A 25 32.60 -14.16 21.07
CA LEU A 25 31.76 -14.20 19.87
C LEU A 25 31.88 -12.92 19.03
N ILE A 26 31.95 -11.74 19.66
CA ILE A 26 32.19 -10.46 18.97
C ILE A 26 33.54 -10.49 18.25
N ALA A 27 34.59 -10.98 18.91
CA ALA A 27 35.91 -11.10 18.29
C ALA A 27 35.92 -12.07 17.10
N LYS A 28 35.13 -13.15 17.18
CA LYS A 28 35.02 -14.17 16.14
C LYS A 28 34.14 -13.74 14.95
N HIS A 29 33.11 -12.94 15.17
CA HIS A 29 32.09 -12.59 14.18
C HIS A 29 32.04 -11.09 13.87
N LYS A 30 33.22 -10.47 13.67
CA LYS A 30 33.34 -9.02 13.42
C LYS A 30 32.56 -8.55 12.18
N ASP A 31 32.42 -9.40 11.17
CA ASP A 31 31.88 -9.01 9.85
C ASP A 31 30.40 -9.37 9.66
N SER A 32 29.77 -10.14 10.56
CA SER A 32 28.39 -10.60 10.38
C SER A 32 27.57 -10.51 11.66
N SER A 33 26.71 -9.49 11.71
CA SER A 33 25.75 -9.28 12.80
C SER A 33 24.76 -10.45 12.93
N CYS A 34 24.34 -11.05 11.83
CA CYS A 34 23.36 -12.15 11.84
C CYS A 34 23.93 -13.42 12.49
N THR A 35 25.19 -13.77 12.22
CA THR A 35 25.82 -14.94 12.86
C THR A 35 26.09 -14.68 14.34
N LEU A 36 26.50 -13.46 14.70
CA LEU A 36 26.68 -13.07 16.09
C LEU A 36 25.37 -13.21 16.88
N THR A 37 24.26 -12.72 16.34
CA THR A 37 22.93 -12.85 16.97
C THR A 37 22.53 -14.31 17.10
N ARG A 38 22.68 -15.14 16.06
CA ARG A 38 22.33 -16.57 16.11
C ARG A 38 23.11 -17.33 17.18
N ASP A 39 24.43 -17.16 17.20
CA ASP A 39 25.30 -17.86 18.15
C ASP A 39 25.10 -17.33 19.57
N GLY A 40 24.94 -16.01 19.74
CA GLY A 40 24.63 -15.38 21.03
C GLY A 40 23.31 -15.86 21.61
N CYS A 41 22.23 -15.88 20.81
CA CYS A 41 20.94 -16.43 21.21
C CYS A 41 21.04 -17.92 21.54
N SER A 42 21.82 -18.71 20.78
CA SER A 42 22.04 -20.14 21.06
C SER A 42 22.70 -20.37 22.42
N VAL A 43 23.71 -19.58 22.77
CA VAL A 43 24.38 -19.63 24.09
C VAL A 43 23.40 -19.26 25.20
N LEU A 44 22.63 -18.19 25.04
CA LEU A 44 21.64 -17.78 26.05
C LEU A 44 20.51 -18.81 26.22
N LEU A 45 20.02 -19.41 25.13
CA LEU A 45 18.99 -20.43 25.21
C LEU A 45 19.48 -21.70 25.94
N ARG A 46 20.74 -22.11 25.71
CA ARG A 46 21.35 -23.21 26.48
C ARG A 46 21.49 -22.84 27.95
N LEU A 47 21.92 -21.62 28.24
CA LEU A 47 21.99 -21.11 29.62
C LEU A 47 20.62 -21.14 30.29
N CYS A 48 19.55 -20.73 29.60
CA CYS A 48 18.18 -20.81 30.13
C CYS A 48 17.78 -22.25 30.46
N ASP A 49 18.07 -23.20 29.57
CA ASP A 49 17.74 -24.61 29.78
C ASP A 49 18.53 -25.22 30.95
N ASP A 50 19.83 -24.92 31.05
CA ASP A 50 20.70 -25.42 32.11
C ASP A 50 20.35 -24.82 33.47
N GLU A 51 20.10 -23.51 33.54
CA GLU A 51 19.65 -22.84 34.76
C GLU A 51 18.27 -23.32 35.18
N PHE A 52 17.36 -23.59 34.25
CA PHE A 52 16.07 -24.17 34.57
C PHE A 52 16.18 -25.59 35.15
N ARG A 53 17.05 -26.43 34.56
CA ARG A 53 17.32 -27.78 35.08
C ARG A 53 17.87 -27.73 36.51
N LEU A 54 18.80 -26.81 36.76
CA LEU A 54 19.42 -26.63 38.06
C LEU A 54 18.41 -26.07 39.08
N TYR A 55 17.62 -25.06 38.67
CA TYR A 55 16.52 -24.53 39.46
C TYR A 55 15.53 -25.63 39.86
N LYS A 56 15.21 -26.55 38.94
CA LYS A 56 14.36 -27.71 39.23
C LYS A 56 14.97 -28.68 40.24
N GLN A 57 16.27 -28.93 40.15
CA GLN A 57 16.94 -29.82 41.10
C GLN A 57 16.93 -29.24 42.52
N PHE A 58 17.27 -27.95 42.68
CA PHE A 58 17.40 -27.33 44.01
C PHE A 58 16.08 -26.93 44.67
N PHE A 59 15.07 -26.56 43.89
CA PHE A 59 13.84 -25.96 44.45
C PHE A 59 12.58 -26.80 44.24
N ILE A 60 12.58 -27.75 43.30
CA ILE A 60 11.39 -28.54 42.97
C ILE A 60 11.47 -29.94 43.56
N ILE A 61 12.63 -30.58 43.53
CA ILE A 61 12.80 -31.95 44.07
C ILE A 61 12.85 -31.94 45.60
N ASP A 62 13.57 -30.98 46.20
CA ASP A 62 13.70 -30.87 47.67
C ASP A 62 12.41 -30.42 48.38
N ALA A 63 11.49 -29.75 47.67
CA ALA A 63 10.21 -29.31 48.23
C ALA A 63 9.18 -30.46 48.37
N ILE A 64 9.36 -31.56 47.64
CA ILE A 64 8.40 -32.68 47.62
C ILE A 64 8.67 -33.68 48.76
N ASN A 65 9.89 -33.77 49.28
CA ASN A 65 10.25 -34.67 50.39
C ASN A 65 11.20 -34.00 51.40
N PRO A 66 10.68 -33.27 52.40
CA PRO A 66 11.50 -32.56 53.38
C PRO A 66 12.20 -33.45 54.43
N GLY A 67 12.38 -34.75 54.18
CA GLY A 67 12.78 -35.71 55.24
C GLY A 67 13.72 -36.85 54.86
N THR A 68 14.17 -36.99 53.61
CA THR A 68 15.13 -38.07 53.24
C THR A 68 16.38 -37.49 52.63
N SER A 69 17.27 -37.04 53.50
CA SER A 69 18.66 -36.79 53.18
C SER A 69 19.38 -38.12 52.93
N THR A 70 19.34 -38.63 51.70
CA THR A 70 20.37 -39.53 51.18
C THR A 70 20.44 -39.44 49.67
N ALA A 71 21.65 -39.18 49.18
CA ALA A 71 22.00 -39.20 47.77
C ALA A 71 21.56 -40.52 47.12
N SER A 72 20.57 -40.46 46.25
CA SER A 72 20.30 -41.51 45.25
C SER A 72 19.50 -40.92 44.10
N SER A 73 20.21 -40.68 43.01
CA SER A 73 19.73 -40.56 41.64
C SER A 73 18.75 -41.69 41.29
N ALA A 74 17.51 -41.36 40.94
CA ALA A 74 16.74 -41.95 39.83
C ALA A 74 15.27 -41.51 39.87
N ILE A 75 14.80 -40.97 38.74
CA ILE A 75 13.50 -41.24 38.13
C ILE A 75 12.28 -41.08 39.05
N TYR A 76 11.75 -39.86 39.15
CA TYR A 76 10.31 -39.69 39.22
C TYR A 76 9.85 -38.69 38.15
N ARG A 77 9.33 -39.26 37.06
CA ARG A 77 8.37 -38.58 36.18
C ARG A 77 7.06 -38.44 36.97
N THR A 78 6.89 -37.37 37.72
CA THR A 78 5.53 -36.98 38.14
C THR A 78 4.94 -36.08 37.05
N ARG A 79 3.88 -36.59 36.43
CA ARG A 79 3.17 -36.00 35.29
C ARG A 79 1.98 -35.14 35.74
N SER A 80 1.98 -34.64 36.97
CA SER A 80 0.90 -33.82 37.52
C SER A 80 1.46 -32.67 38.37
N PRO A 81 0.99 -31.42 38.15
CA PRO A 81 1.34 -30.31 39.03
C PRO A 81 0.67 -30.52 40.40
N PRO A 82 1.34 -30.22 41.52
CA PRO A 82 0.70 -30.23 42.84
C PRO A 82 -0.37 -29.14 42.87
N THR A 83 -1.63 -29.52 43.05
CA THR A 83 -2.82 -28.64 43.06
C THR A 83 -3.00 -27.84 44.35
N SER A 84 -1.95 -27.66 45.16
CA SER A 84 -2.07 -26.87 46.39
C SER A 84 -1.88 -25.37 46.09
N PRO A 85 -2.79 -24.49 46.56
CA PRO A 85 -2.74 -23.06 46.26
C PRO A 85 -1.49 -22.36 46.82
N ILE A 86 -0.90 -22.91 47.90
CA ILE A 86 0.36 -22.43 48.48
C ILE A 86 1.55 -22.76 47.56
N PHE A 87 1.55 -23.96 46.94
CA PHE A 87 2.56 -24.35 45.98
C PHE A 87 2.47 -23.48 44.73
N GLN A 88 1.26 -23.21 44.22
CA GLN A 88 1.05 -22.28 43.10
C GLN A 88 1.53 -20.86 43.42
N HIS A 89 1.23 -20.32 44.60
CA HIS A 89 1.72 -18.99 45.00
C HIS A 89 3.25 -18.93 45.17
N PHE A 90 3.86 -19.95 45.77
CA PHE A 90 5.32 -20.06 45.87
C PHE A 90 5.97 -20.18 44.49
N TRP A 91 5.36 -20.97 43.61
CA TRP A 91 5.80 -21.20 42.24
C TRP A 91 5.72 -19.93 41.39
N ASN A 92 4.62 -19.18 41.48
CA ASN A 92 4.43 -17.92 40.75
C ASN A 92 5.35 -16.79 41.26
N ARG A 93 5.70 -16.80 42.55
CA ARG A 93 6.66 -15.81 43.09
C ARG A 93 8.09 -16.10 42.62
N ASN A 94 8.44 -17.37 42.55
CA ASN A 94 9.78 -17.77 42.12
C ASN A 94 9.93 -17.77 40.60
N SER A 95 8.85 -17.98 39.84
CA SER A 95 8.85 -17.85 38.38
C SER A 95 9.24 -16.44 37.96
N GLN A 96 8.63 -15.42 38.57
CA GLN A 96 8.98 -14.02 38.34
C GLN A 96 10.45 -13.73 38.67
N SER A 97 10.92 -14.26 39.81
CA SER A 97 12.30 -14.06 40.25
C SER A 97 13.32 -14.72 39.31
N PHE A 98 12.98 -15.86 38.71
CA PHE A 98 13.78 -16.55 37.70
C PHE A 98 13.75 -15.81 36.36
N ASN A 99 12.57 -15.35 35.92
CA ASN A 99 12.43 -14.56 34.71
C ASN A 99 13.28 -13.29 34.77
N GLU A 100 13.23 -12.52 35.86
CA GLU A 100 14.10 -11.35 36.07
C GLU A 100 15.60 -11.68 36.00
N PHE A 101 15.98 -12.85 36.49
CA PHE A 101 17.38 -13.31 36.44
C PHE A 101 17.81 -13.63 35.00
N ILE A 102 16.98 -14.37 34.27
CA ILE A 102 17.22 -14.69 32.86
C ILE A 102 17.22 -13.40 32.03
N GLU A 103 16.31 -12.46 32.29
CA GLU A 103 16.28 -11.15 31.67
C GLU A 103 17.61 -10.41 31.90
N SER A 104 18.13 -10.35 33.14
CA SER A 104 19.44 -9.74 33.45
C SER A 104 20.58 -10.35 32.64
N MET A 105 20.60 -11.67 32.44
CA MET A 105 21.61 -12.32 31.59
C MET A 105 21.41 -12.03 30.11
N CYS A 106 20.17 -11.98 29.64
CA CYS A 106 19.85 -11.65 28.24
C CYS A 106 20.15 -10.18 27.90
N ARG A 107 20.08 -9.27 28.89
CA ARG A 107 20.44 -7.85 28.73
C ARG A 107 21.88 -7.67 28.28
N ILE A 108 22.80 -8.56 28.66
CA ILE A 108 24.19 -8.52 28.22
C ILE A 108 24.28 -8.61 26.69
N LEU A 109 23.55 -9.55 26.08
CA LEU A 109 23.52 -9.68 24.63
C LEU A 109 22.77 -8.50 24.00
N TYR A 110 21.65 -8.07 24.59
CA TYR A 110 20.91 -6.89 24.14
C TYR A 110 21.81 -5.64 24.05
N ASP A 111 22.56 -5.32 25.12
CA ASP A 111 23.44 -4.15 25.18
C ASP A 111 24.57 -4.23 24.15
N THR A 112 25.00 -5.43 23.78
CA THR A 112 26.02 -5.62 22.73
C THR A 112 25.46 -5.49 21.31
N LEU A 113 24.23 -5.96 21.08
CA LEU A 113 23.60 -5.96 19.75
C LEU A 113 22.96 -4.61 19.41
N ARG A 114 22.43 -3.90 20.41
CA ARG A 114 21.78 -2.60 20.25
C ARG A 114 22.61 -1.56 19.48
N PRO A 115 23.89 -1.29 19.81
CA PRO A 115 24.70 -0.35 19.03
C PRO A 115 24.92 -0.80 17.58
N LEU A 116 25.04 -2.11 17.34
CA LEU A 116 25.16 -2.63 15.97
C LEU A 116 23.88 -2.33 15.17
N ILE A 117 22.71 -2.57 15.75
CA ILE A 117 21.40 -2.30 15.13
C ILE A 117 21.23 -0.81 14.82
N ILE A 118 21.54 0.08 15.77
CA ILE A 118 21.38 1.52 15.60
C ILE A 118 22.27 2.07 14.48
N HIS A 119 23.51 1.59 14.36
CA HIS A 119 24.46 2.12 13.36
C HIS A 119 24.35 1.43 12.00
N ASN A 120 23.64 0.31 11.89
CA ASN A 120 23.47 -0.40 10.63
C ASN A 120 22.75 0.47 9.58
N PRO A 121 23.34 0.63 8.37
CA PRO A 121 22.72 1.40 7.31
C PRO A 121 21.85 0.56 6.36
N HIS A 122 22.11 -0.74 6.26
CA HIS A 122 21.49 -1.57 5.25
C HIS A 122 20.16 -2.15 5.73
N LEU A 123 19.07 -1.79 5.04
CA LEU A 123 17.72 -2.29 5.31
C LEU A 123 17.63 -3.83 5.21
N GLU A 124 18.42 -4.43 4.32
CA GLU A 124 18.47 -5.87 4.09
C GLU A 124 18.99 -6.64 5.31
N THR A 125 20.08 -6.18 5.91
CA THR A 125 20.64 -6.79 7.12
C THR A 125 19.69 -6.64 8.30
N LEU A 126 19.03 -5.49 8.43
CA LEU A 126 18.02 -5.27 9.48
C LEU A 126 16.80 -6.18 9.30
N ALA A 127 16.29 -6.33 8.08
CA ALA A 127 15.18 -7.23 7.78
C ALA A 127 15.53 -8.69 8.06
N GLN A 128 16.75 -9.12 7.71
CA GLN A 128 17.26 -10.46 8.04
C GLN A 128 17.38 -10.67 9.56
N LEU A 129 17.92 -9.69 10.30
CA LEU A 129 18.00 -9.75 11.76
C LEU A 129 16.62 -9.86 12.41
N CYS A 130 15.64 -9.09 11.91
CA CYS A 130 14.26 -9.15 12.40
C CYS A 130 13.64 -10.55 12.16
N ALA A 131 13.79 -11.08 10.94
CA ALA A 131 13.28 -12.41 10.61
C ALA A 131 13.98 -13.53 11.41
N LEU A 132 15.29 -13.42 11.62
CA LEU A 132 16.07 -14.34 12.45
C LEU A 132 15.58 -14.34 13.89
N LEU A 133 15.37 -13.18 14.50
CA LEU A 133 14.89 -13.12 15.88
C LEU A 133 13.43 -13.60 16.02
N LYS A 134 12.51 -13.09 15.19
CA LYS A 134 11.08 -13.45 15.26
C LYS A 134 10.84 -14.92 14.91
N ILE A 135 11.28 -15.36 13.74
CA ILE A 135 10.95 -16.69 13.21
C ILE A 135 11.91 -17.75 13.76
N GLU A 136 13.21 -17.56 13.57
CA GLU A 136 14.20 -18.59 13.92
C GLU A 136 14.41 -18.73 15.44
N MET A 137 14.50 -17.62 16.18
CA MET A 137 14.82 -17.68 17.62
C MET A 137 13.56 -17.73 18.51
N ILE A 138 12.53 -16.94 18.23
CA ILE A 138 11.34 -16.88 19.10
C ILE A 138 10.33 -17.97 18.71
N GLU A 139 9.84 -17.99 17.48
CA GLU A 139 8.80 -18.96 17.06
C GLU A 139 9.31 -20.40 17.06
N GLU A 140 10.40 -20.70 16.35
CA GLU A 140 10.89 -22.09 16.22
C GLU A 140 11.47 -22.62 17.53
N ARG A 141 12.36 -21.84 18.16
CA ARG A 141 13.09 -22.32 19.34
C ARG A 141 12.29 -22.15 20.62
N CYS A 142 11.55 -21.07 20.84
CA CYS A 142 10.77 -20.89 22.08
C CYS A 142 9.33 -21.38 21.96
N GLY A 143 8.67 -21.22 20.80
CA GLY A 143 7.26 -21.59 20.61
C GLY A 143 6.97 -23.09 20.68
N THR A 144 7.95 -23.94 20.30
CA THR A 144 7.78 -25.40 20.32
C THR A 144 7.64 -25.96 21.74
N LEU A 145 8.21 -25.31 22.75
CA LEU A 145 8.06 -25.74 24.16
C LEU A 145 6.67 -25.37 24.71
N THR A 146 6.13 -24.21 24.34
CA THR A 146 4.81 -23.72 24.80
C THR A 146 3.68 -24.64 24.34
N SER A 147 3.78 -25.27 23.15
CA SER A 147 2.73 -26.16 22.63
C SER A 147 2.69 -27.55 23.27
N MET A 148 3.74 -27.97 24.00
CA MET A 148 3.85 -29.32 24.57
C MET A 148 3.48 -29.40 26.05
N VAL A 149 3.25 -28.27 26.71
CA VAL A 149 2.99 -28.21 28.15
C VAL A 149 1.68 -27.46 28.39
N HIS A 150 0.79 -28.04 29.21
CA HIS A 150 -0.51 -27.47 29.58
C HIS A 150 -0.40 -25.99 30.00
N GLU A 151 -1.45 -25.20 29.76
CA GLU A 151 -1.51 -23.73 29.91
C GLU A 151 -1.04 -23.16 31.27
N ASP A 152 -0.94 -23.97 32.31
CA ASP A 152 -0.49 -23.57 33.66
C ASP A 152 1.00 -23.88 33.95
N ALA A 153 1.78 -24.27 32.95
CA ALA A 153 3.17 -24.67 33.14
C ALA A 153 4.17 -23.53 32.90
N PHE A 154 5.12 -23.43 33.83
CA PHE A 154 6.19 -22.45 33.82
C PHE A 154 7.06 -22.54 32.56
N ASN A 155 7.15 -21.43 31.82
CA ASN A 155 7.96 -21.30 30.63
C ASN A 155 9.36 -20.77 30.99
N PRO A 156 10.42 -21.60 30.94
CA PRO A 156 11.77 -21.19 31.36
C PRO A 156 12.44 -20.19 30.43
N ARG A 157 11.84 -19.93 29.25
CA ARG A 157 12.38 -19.05 28.20
C ARG A 157 11.65 -17.71 28.12
N GLU A 158 10.68 -17.47 29.01
CA GLU A 158 9.87 -16.25 29.01
C GLU A 158 10.74 -14.99 29.15
N GLY A 159 11.67 -14.97 30.10
CA GLY A 159 12.61 -13.84 30.26
C GLY A 159 13.50 -13.58 29.03
N PHE A 160 13.88 -14.63 28.28
CA PHE A 160 14.60 -14.47 27.02
C PHE A 160 13.69 -13.86 25.93
N VAL A 161 12.46 -14.36 25.82
CA VAL A 161 11.48 -13.87 24.83
C VAL A 161 11.17 -12.39 25.07
N ASN A 162 11.02 -11.94 26.33
CA ASN A 162 10.79 -10.55 26.68
C ASN A 162 11.92 -9.64 26.16
N VAL A 163 13.18 -9.93 26.51
CA VAL A 163 14.33 -9.11 26.10
C VAL A 163 14.56 -9.15 24.59
N MET A 164 14.35 -10.30 23.93
CA MET A 164 14.48 -10.39 22.48
C MET A 164 13.34 -9.65 21.76
N ASN A 165 12.12 -9.63 22.30
CA ASN A 165 11.03 -8.82 21.76
C ASN A 165 11.32 -7.32 21.86
N GLU A 166 11.93 -6.86 22.95
CA GLU A 166 12.42 -5.48 23.04
C GLU A 166 13.47 -5.17 21.97
N LEU A 167 14.42 -6.10 21.74
CA LEU A 167 15.41 -5.96 20.67
C LEU A 167 14.77 -5.93 19.27
N VAL A 168 13.75 -6.75 19.05
CA VAL A 168 12.95 -6.75 17.82
C VAL A 168 12.24 -5.41 17.65
N GLY A 169 11.71 -4.81 18.72
CA GLY A 169 11.16 -3.46 18.73
C GLY A 169 12.16 -2.42 18.22
N ASP A 170 13.36 -2.37 18.79
CA ASP A 170 14.44 -1.47 18.34
C ASP A 170 14.83 -1.70 16.87
N ILE A 171 14.84 -2.96 16.41
CA ILE A 171 15.10 -3.29 14.99
C ILE A 171 13.98 -2.77 14.11
N VAL A 172 12.72 -2.95 14.51
CA VAL A 172 11.54 -2.47 13.77
C VAL A 172 11.55 -0.95 13.68
N GLU A 173 11.78 -0.24 14.79
CA GLU A 173 11.91 1.23 14.78
C GLU A 173 13.01 1.70 13.82
N ARG A 174 14.15 1.01 13.85
CA ARG A 174 15.25 1.31 12.92
C ARG A 174 14.86 1.03 11.47
N ILE A 175 14.18 -0.07 11.18
CA ILE A 175 13.66 -0.41 9.84
C ILE A 175 12.70 0.69 9.36
N VAL A 176 11.77 1.13 10.20
CA VAL A 176 10.80 2.20 9.88
C VAL A 176 11.54 3.49 9.54
N TYR A 177 12.47 3.93 10.39
CA TYR A 177 13.29 5.12 10.14
C TYR A 177 14.08 5.03 8.83
N ARG A 178 14.77 3.91 8.61
CA ARG A 178 15.54 3.68 7.38
C ARG A 178 14.66 3.64 6.14
N THR A 179 13.44 3.11 6.27
CA THR A 179 12.48 3.05 5.16
C THR A 179 11.96 4.44 4.80
N SER A 180 11.59 5.26 5.78
CA SER A 180 11.17 6.64 5.53
C SER A 180 12.32 7.46 4.91
N SER A 181 13.54 7.31 5.44
CA SER A 181 14.75 7.95 4.87
C SER A 181 15.04 7.49 3.44
N PHE A 182 14.91 6.19 3.16
CA PHE A 182 15.01 5.62 1.81
C PHE A 182 13.95 6.23 0.88
N GLY A 183 12.71 6.37 1.33
CA GLY A 183 11.66 6.99 0.54
C GLY A 183 11.94 8.46 0.19
N GLN A 184 12.45 9.24 1.14
CA GLN A 184 12.81 10.64 0.88
C GLN A 184 14.01 10.76 -0.07
N THR A 185 15.04 9.94 0.10
CA THR A 185 16.30 10.04 -0.66
C THR A 185 16.24 9.35 -2.03
N ASP A 186 15.78 8.09 -2.07
CA ASP A 186 15.85 7.22 -3.24
C ASP A 186 14.56 7.19 -4.09
N ILE A 187 13.43 7.68 -3.58
CA ILE A 187 12.15 7.75 -4.31
C ILE A 187 11.82 9.20 -4.66
N VAL A 188 11.62 10.08 -3.67
CA VAL A 188 11.27 11.50 -3.89
C VAL A 188 12.47 12.28 -4.42
N GLY A 189 13.65 12.09 -3.81
CA GLY A 189 14.90 12.72 -4.23
C GLY A 189 15.48 12.20 -5.55
N TYR A 190 14.87 11.17 -6.15
CA TYR A 190 15.35 10.59 -7.39
C TYR A 190 15.25 11.57 -8.57
N LYS A 191 16.39 11.85 -9.20
CA LYS A 191 16.45 12.65 -10.43
C LYS A 191 16.29 11.71 -11.63
N PRO A 192 15.20 11.82 -12.42
CA PRO A 192 14.99 10.96 -13.58
C PRO A 192 16.12 11.15 -14.59
N ALA A 193 16.71 10.05 -15.07
CA ALA A 193 17.68 10.10 -16.15
C ALA A 193 16.98 10.42 -17.48
N PRO A 194 17.66 11.01 -18.47
CA PRO A 194 17.05 11.32 -19.77
C PRO A 194 16.53 10.08 -20.49
N GLY A 195 17.18 8.92 -20.29
CA GLY A 195 16.68 7.64 -20.80
C GLY A 195 15.36 7.20 -20.16
N ASP A 196 15.15 7.48 -18.88
CA ASP A 196 13.94 7.07 -18.16
C ASP A 196 12.72 7.92 -18.52
N LEU A 197 12.98 9.14 -18.99
CA LEU A 197 11.98 10.05 -19.56
C LEU A 197 11.62 9.69 -21.02
N ALA A 198 12.52 9.00 -21.73
CA ALA A 198 12.29 8.50 -23.09
C ALA A 198 11.45 7.21 -23.12
N TYR A 199 10.35 7.21 -22.36
CA TYR A 199 9.47 6.05 -22.21
C TYR A 199 8.76 5.63 -23.52
N PRO A 200 8.17 6.55 -24.33
CA PRO A 200 7.50 6.15 -25.58
C PRO A 200 8.46 5.47 -26.57
N GLU A 201 9.70 5.95 -26.66
CA GLU A 201 10.73 5.38 -27.53
C GLU A 201 11.14 3.97 -27.08
N ARG A 202 11.31 3.76 -25.77
CA ARG A 202 11.60 2.43 -25.20
C ARG A 202 10.50 1.42 -25.51
N LEU A 203 9.24 1.82 -25.39
CA LEU A 203 8.10 0.95 -25.72
C LEU A 203 8.07 0.55 -27.19
N LEU A 204 8.40 1.49 -28.09
CA LEU A 204 8.39 1.23 -29.53
C LEU A 204 9.57 0.35 -29.95
N MET A 205 10.76 0.57 -29.38
CA MET A 205 11.89 -0.33 -29.58
C MET A 205 11.55 -1.76 -29.15
N MET A 206 10.91 -1.94 -27.99
CA MET A 206 10.48 -3.27 -27.53
C MET A 206 9.43 -3.90 -28.44
N LYS A 207 8.41 -3.14 -28.87
CA LYS A 207 7.38 -3.64 -29.79
C LYS A 207 7.96 -4.04 -31.16
N ASN A 208 8.98 -3.32 -31.63
CA ASN A 208 9.68 -3.67 -32.87
C ASN A 208 10.51 -4.95 -32.69
N ILE A 209 11.18 -5.12 -31.55
CA ILE A 209 11.90 -6.36 -31.22
C ILE A 209 10.93 -7.54 -31.11
N GLU A 210 9.77 -7.37 -30.45
CA GLU A 210 8.73 -8.41 -30.38
C GLU A 210 8.23 -8.81 -31.77
N ALA A 211 8.00 -7.84 -32.65
CA ALA A 211 7.59 -8.07 -34.04
C ALA A 211 8.68 -8.80 -34.87
N GLU A 212 9.96 -8.51 -34.62
CA GLU A 212 11.10 -9.20 -35.25
C GLU A 212 11.30 -10.63 -34.72
N THR A 213 10.98 -10.90 -33.45
CA THR A 213 11.06 -12.25 -32.84
C THR A 213 9.91 -13.20 -33.21
N THR A 214 8.94 -12.77 -34.02
CA THR A 214 7.97 -13.67 -34.67
C THR A 214 8.34 -14.00 -36.11
N PRO A 215 9.30 -14.92 -36.39
CA PRO A 215 9.46 -15.46 -37.73
C PRO A 215 8.48 -16.62 -37.98
N THR A 216 7.97 -16.62 -39.20
CA THR A 216 7.10 -17.59 -39.90
C THR A 216 7.22 -19.09 -39.57
N PRO A 217 6.15 -19.89 -39.78
CA PRO A 217 6.11 -21.31 -39.41
C PRO A 217 6.79 -22.20 -40.46
N LYS A 218 7.86 -22.92 -40.08
CA LYS A 218 8.31 -24.12 -40.82
C LYS A 218 8.85 -25.22 -39.88
N ILE A 219 8.12 -26.34 -39.92
CA ILE A 219 8.45 -27.75 -39.55
C ILE A 219 8.19 -28.16 -38.09
N PRO A 220 7.36 -29.21 -37.84
CA PRO A 220 6.87 -29.60 -36.52
C PRO A 220 7.70 -30.73 -35.90
N ILE A 221 8.12 -30.58 -34.64
CA ILE A 221 8.46 -31.71 -33.77
C ILE A 221 7.85 -31.45 -32.38
N SER A 222 6.94 -32.36 -32.01
CA SER A 222 6.37 -32.68 -30.69
C SER A 222 5.66 -31.58 -29.89
N ILE A 223 4.34 -31.79 -29.82
CA ILE A 223 3.34 -31.19 -28.94
C ILE A 223 3.63 -31.62 -27.49
N GLU A 224 3.59 -30.64 -26.57
CA GLU A 224 3.02 -30.68 -25.21
C GLU A 224 3.79 -29.73 -24.26
N VAL A 225 3.47 -28.43 -24.29
CA VAL A 225 3.16 -27.56 -23.12
C VAL A 225 2.51 -26.28 -23.67
N ALA A 226 1.26 -26.37 -24.09
CA ALA A 226 0.44 -25.22 -24.48
C ALA A 226 -0.45 -24.80 -23.30
N ASN A 227 0.13 -24.09 -22.31
CA ASN A 227 -0.56 -23.07 -21.48
C ASN A 227 0.32 -22.59 -20.32
N LYS A 228 1.07 -21.51 -20.55
CA LYS A 228 1.25 -20.40 -19.61
C LYS A 228 1.99 -19.27 -20.33
N LYS A 229 1.36 -18.09 -20.35
CA LYS A 229 1.83 -16.82 -20.92
C LYS A 229 3.35 -16.65 -20.81
N SER A 230 4.06 -16.84 -21.92
CA SER A 230 5.45 -16.44 -22.07
C SER A 230 5.53 -14.93 -22.32
N THR A 231 5.29 -14.16 -21.28
CA THR A 231 5.87 -12.81 -21.18
C THR A 231 7.13 -12.96 -20.34
N SER A 232 8.29 -12.86 -20.97
CA SER A 232 9.63 -12.89 -20.36
C SER A 232 9.65 -12.08 -19.05
N ALA A 233 9.91 -12.75 -17.93
CA ALA A 233 10.00 -12.13 -16.60
C ALA A 233 11.10 -11.05 -16.50
N ILE A 234 12.00 -11.00 -17.48
CA ILE A 234 13.05 -10.00 -17.64
C ILE A 234 12.50 -8.70 -18.25
N ASP A 235 11.45 -8.75 -19.07
CA ASP A 235 10.88 -7.58 -19.76
C ASP A 235 9.87 -6.81 -18.90
N LEU A 236 9.19 -7.47 -17.95
CA LEU A 236 8.25 -6.77 -17.07
C LEU A 236 8.97 -5.78 -16.16
N HIS A 237 10.04 -6.20 -15.47
CA HIS A 237 10.73 -5.36 -14.48
C HIS A 237 11.73 -4.35 -15.07
N CYS A 238 12.23 -4.59 -16.29
CA CYS A 238 13.15 -3.67 -16.98
C CYS A 238 12.44 -2.43 -17.54
N LEU A 239 11.14 -2.55 -17.80
CA LEU A 239 10.30 -1.45 -18.31
C LEU A 239 9.60 -0.65 -17.21
N TRP A 240 9.79 -1.04 -15.95
CA TRP A 240 9.28 -0.29 -14.81
C TRP A 240 10.14 0.93 -14.55
N TYR A 241 9.48 2.05 -14.27
CA TYR A 241 10.16 3.22 -13.76
C TYR A 241 10.98 2.88 -12.48
N PRO A 242 12.24 3.35 -12.36
CA PRO A 242 13.14 2.91 -11.28
C PRO A 242 12.57 3.07 -9.87
N THR A 243 11.83 4.15 -9.59
CA THR A 243 11.26 4.38 -8.26
C THR A 243 10.11 3.41 -7.93
N VAL A 244 9.34 2.98 -8.94
CA VAL A 244 8.30 1.95 -8.79
C VAL A 244 8.93 0.61 -8.44
N ARG A 245 10.00 0.23 -9.16
CA ARG A 245 10.75 -1.01 -8.88
C ARG A 245 11.34 -1.01 -7.47
N ARG A 246 12.00 0.09 -7.08
CA ARG A 246 12.56 0.29 -5.74
C ARG A 246 11.50 0.13 -4.64
N THR A 247 10.34 0.77 -4.84
CA THR A 247 9.21 0.71 -3.89
C THR A 247 8.68 -0.71 -3.73
N ILE A 248 8.39 -1.42 -4.82
CA ILE A 248 7.82 -2.77 -4.78
C ILE A 248 8.80 -3.76 -4.13
N VAL A 249 10.09 -3.70 -4.49
CA VAL A 249 11.11 -4.56 -3.88
C VAL A 249 11.22 -4.28 -2.38
N CYS A 250 11.22 -3.00 -1.97
CA CYS A 250 11.23 -2.62 -0.57
C CYS A 250 10.02 -3.19 0.18
N LEU A 251 8.79 -2.98 -0.33
CA LEU A 251 7.56 -3.52 0.25
C LEU A 251 7.59 -5.04 0.41
N SER A 252 8.10 -5.77 -0.58
CA SER A 252 8.19 -7.23 -0.52
C SER A 252 9.11 -7.74 0.61
N LYS A 253 10.16 -6.99 0.95
CA LYS A 253 11.06 -7.31 2.07
C LYS A 253 10.43 -6.95 3.40
N LEU A 254 9.84 -5.77 3.51
CA LEU A 254 9.18 -5.27 4.72
C LEU A 254 8.00 -6.15 5.14
N TYR A 255 7.22 -6.65 4.18
CA TYR A 255 6.08 -7.52 4.46
C TYR A 255 6.45 -8.82 5.20
N LYS A 256 7.68 -9.31 5.05
CA LYS A 256 8.13 -10.56 5.69
C LYS A 256 8.61 -10.36 7.13
N CYS A 257 9.04 -9.16 7.50
CA CYS A 257 9.67 -8.91 8.80
C CYS A 257 8.86 -7.98 9.72
N LEU A 258 7.93 -7.20 9.18
CA LEU A 258 7.10 -6.29 9.94
C LEU A 258 5.73 -6.89 10.23
N ASP A 259 5.18 -6.52 11.39
CA ASP A 259 3.80 -6.84 11.72
C ASP A 259 2.84 -6.07 10.81
N GLN A 260 1.65 -6.63 10.60
CA GLN A 260 0.71 -6.12 9.60
C GLN A 260 0.34 -4.64 9.80
N SER A 261 0.16 -4.19 11.05
CA SER A 261 -0.18 -2.79 11.37
C SER A 261 0.94 -1.82 10.98
N VAL A 262 2.18 -2.12 11.40
CA VAL A 262 3.37 -1.33 11.09
C VAL A 262 3.65 -1.32 9.59
N PHE A 263 3.54 -2.49 8.95
CA PHE A 263 3.70 -2.61 7.50
C PHE A 263 2.70 -1.74 6.74
N LEU A 264 1.42 -1.73 7.13
CA LEU A 264 0.41 -0.90 6.47
C LEU A 264 0.74 0.58 6.57
N SER A 265 1.16 1.06 7.74
CA SER A 265 1.58 2.45 7.94
C SER A 265 2.77 2.84 7.05
N VAL A 266 3.84 2.04 7.09
CA VAL A 266 5.04 2.29 6.28
C VAL A 266 4.76 2.19 4.79
N SER A 267 3.95 1.20 4.37
CA SER A 267 3.59 1.02 2.97
C SER A 267 2.81 2.19 2.41
N ARG A 268 1.95 2.81 3.22
CA ARG A 268 1.19 4.01 2.86
C ARG A 268 2.12 5.18 2.54
N GLU A 269 3.08 5.45 3.43
CA GLU A 269 4.06 6.54 3.24
C GLU A 269 4.90 6.32 1.98
N LEU A 270 5.44 5.10 1.80
CA LEU A 270 6.24 4.75 0.62
C LEU A 270 5.45 4.87 -0.69
N LEU A 271 4.19 4.42 -0.70
CA LEU A 271 3.36 4.49 -1.90
C LEU A 271 2.96 5.92 -2.24
N ASP A 272 2.71 6.77 -1.25
CA ASP A 272 2.46 8.19 -1.46
C ASP A 272 3.69 8.89 -2.05
N GLN A 273 4.88 8.65 -1.48
CA GLN A 273 6.16 9.13 -2.00
C GLN A 273 6.44 8.63 -3.43
N CYS A 274 6.09 7.37 -3.73
CA CYS A 274 6.19 6.83 -5.08
C CYS A 274 5.23 7.52 -6.06
N CYS A 275 4.00 7.82 -5.64
CA CYS A 275 3.04 8.56 -6.47
C CYS A 275 3.55 9.99 -6.75
N GLN A 276 4.09 10.69 -5.74
CA GLN A 276 4.69 12.01 -5.92
C GLN A 276 5.88 11.98 -6.90
N SER A 277 6.73 10.95 -6.80
CA SER A 277 7.86 10.74 -7.72
C SER A 277 7.39 10.52 -9.17
N LEU A 278 6.29 9.79 -9.36
CA LEU A 278 5.67 9.59 -10.68
C LEU A 278 5.05 10.88 -11.24
N GLU A 279 4.38 11.68 -10.41
CA GLU A 279 3.87 13.00 -10.82
C GLU A 279 5.02 13.92 -11.25
N PHE A 280 6.11 13.96 -10.48
CA PHE A 280 7.32 14.73 -10.82
C PHE A 280 7.98 14.26 -12.12
N ALA A 281 8.04 12.95 -12.36
CA ALA A 281 8.56 12.40 -13.61
C ALA A 281 7.68 12.80 -14.80
N ALA A 282 6.36 12.74 -14.64
CA ALA A 282 5.42 13.13 -15.68
C ALA A 282 5.47 14.63 -16.00
N ASP A 283 5.58 15.49 -14.98
CA ASP A 283 5.74 16.93 -15.17
C ASP A 283 7.01 17.24 -15.97
N LYS A 284 8.11 16.52 -15.69
CA LYS A 284 9.34 16.62 -16.50
C LYS A 284 9.15 16.12 -17.94
N MET A 285 8.39 15.05 -18.15
CA MET A 285 8.05 14.58 -19.50
C MET A 285 7.25 15.63 -20.28
N ARG A 286 6.32 16.33 -19.61
CA ARG A 286 5.57 17.45 -20.22
C ARG A 286 6.46 18.66 -20.54
N ALA A 287 7.45 18.95 -19.69
CA ALA A 287 8.33 20.10 -19.83
C ALA A 287 9.47 19.92 -20.85
N LEU A 288 9.79 18.69 -21.26
CA LEU A 288 10.86 18.44 -22.23
C LEU A 288 10.49 19.03 -23.61
N PRO A 289 11.41 19.73 -24.29
CA PRO A 289 11.17 20.37 -25.59
C PRO A 289 10.90 19.34 -26.68
N ILE A 290 9.90 19.63 -27.53
CA ILE A 290 9.42 18.77 -28.61
C ILE A 290 10.48 18.73 -29.73
N ASP A 291 11.44 17.82 -29.61
CA ASP A 291 12.36 17.53 -30.72
C ASP A 291 11.59 16.76 -31.80
N GLN A 292 11.18 17.47 -32.84
CA GLN A 292 10.41 16.97 -33.98
C GLN A 292 11.06 15.78 -34.72
N THR A 293 12.36 15.54 -34.49
CA THR A 293 13.16 14.52 -35.19
C THR A 293 13.27 13.19 -34.41
N LYS A 294 12.96 13.16 -33.11
CA LYS A 294 13.00 11.96 -32.26
C LYS A 294 11.67 11.64 -31.57
N ALA A 295 10.68 12.53 -31.68
CA ALA A 295 9.32 12.33 -31.20
C ALA A 295 8.69 11.11 -31.84
N SER A 296 8.87 9.97 -31.18
CA SER A 296 8.28 8.71 -31.60
C SER A 296 6.75 8.85 -31.61
N VAL A 297 6.17 8.53 -32.76
CA VAL A 297 4.75 8.62 -33.14
C VAL A 297 4.24 10.05 -33.36
N LYS A 298 4.47 10.56 -34.59
CA LYS A 298 3.72 11.63 -35.27
C LYS A 298 2.67 12.36 -34.41
N GLY A 299 3.10 13.42 -33.74
CA GLY A 299 2.22 14.55 -33.37
C GLY A 299 1.29 14.39 -32.17
N PHE A 300 1.36 13.31 -31.40
CA PHE A 300 0.62 13.24 -30.14
C PHE A 300 1.41 14.00 -29.07
N GLY A 301 0.81 15.06 -28.51
CA GLY A 301 1.51 15.92 -27.56
C GLY A 301 2.07 15.10 -26.39
N ARG A 302 3.29 15.41 -25.95
CA ARG A 302 3.98 14.77 -24.80
C ARG A 302 3.14 14.75 -23.52
N GLN A 303 2.11 15.58 -23.46
CA GLN A 303 1.10 15.57 -22.41
C GLN A 303 0.25 14.29 -22.37
N LEU A 304 -0.11 13.71 -23.52
CA LEU A 304 -0.80 12.42 -23.58
C LEU A 304 0.10 11.30 -23.04
N ASP A 305 1.34 11.26 -23.53
CA ASP A 305 2.36 10.30 -23.10
C ASP A 305 2.62 10.38 -21.60
N ALA A 306 2.69 11.59 -21.03
CA ALA A 306 2.90 11.79 -19.61
C ALA A 306 1.73 11.26 -18.75
N GLU A 307 0.48 11.49 -19.15
CA GLU A 307 -0.68 10.96 -18.42
C GLU A 307 -0.80 9.43 -18.57
N LEU A 308 -0.55 8.88 -19.78
CA LEU A 308 -0.55 7.44 -20.01
C LEU A 308 0.59 6.75 -19.24
N PHE A 309 1.76 7.37 -19.14
CA PHE A 309 2.87 6.91 -18.33
C PHE A 309 2.46 6.76 -16.86
N ILE A 310 1.81 7.77 -16.28
CA ILE A 310 1.34 7.71 -14.89
C ILE A 310 0.29 6.60 -14.73
N VAL A 311 -0.73 6.58 -15.59
CA VAL A 311 -1.82 5.58 -15.50
C VAL A 311 -1.26 4.16 -15.58
N LYS A 312 -0.33 3.90 -16.50
CA LYS A 312 0.35 2.60 -16.60
C LYS A 312 1.06 2.21 -15.30
N HIS A 313 1.87 3.10 -14.74
CA HIS A 313 2.64 2.81 -13.53
C HIS A 313 1.75 2.68 -12.29
N LEU A 314 0.65 3.44 -12.20
CA LEU A 314 -0.34 3.28 -11.13
C LEU A 314 -1.10 1.96 -11.24
N LEU A 315 -1.42 1.50 -12.45
CA LEU A 315 -2.01 0.17 -12.66
C LEU A 315 -1.04 -0.95 -12.25
N ILE A 316 0.25 -0.81 -12.58
CA ILE A 316 1.30 -1.75 -12.14
C ILE A 316 1.37 -1.78 -10.61
N ILE A 317 1.47 -0.62 -9.94
CA ILE A 317 1.53 -0.55 -8.47
C ILE A 317 0.28 -1.18 -7.85
N ARG A 318 -0.91 -0.93 -8.41
CA ARG A 318 -2.17 -1.52 -7.95
C ARG A 318 -2.17 -3.04 -8.03
N GLU A 319 -1.67 -3.60 -9.12
CA GLU A 319 -1.58 -5.06 -9.30
C GLU A 319 -0.57 -5.68 -8.33
N GLN A 320 0.62 -5.09 -8.22
CA GLN A 320 1.71 -5.60 -7.38
C GLN A 320 1.45 -5.47 -5.88
N THR A 321 0.56 -4.56 -5.46
CA THR A 321 0.15 -4.40 -4.05
C THR A 321 -1.10 -5.20 -3.67
N SER A 322 -1.80 -5.77 -4.66
CA SER A 322 -2.96 -6.65 -4.46
C SER A 322 -2.70 -7.87 -3.54
N PRO A 323 -1.57 -8.61 -3.62
CA PRO A 323 -1.37 -9.81 -2.78
C PRO A 323 -1.32 -9.49 -1.28
N TYR A 324 -0.78 -8.34 -0.88
CA TYR A 324 -0.71 -7.93 0.54
C TYR A 324 -2.11 -7.75 1.17
N ARG A 325 -3.13 -7.57 0.33
CA ARG A 325 -4.53 -7.40 0.74
C ARG A 325 -5.23 -8.71 1.07
N VAL A 326 -4.95 -9.77 0.32
CA VAL A 326 -5.65 -11.06 0.49
C VAL A 326 -5.29 -11.65 1.85
N THR A 327 -4.01 -11.60 2.21
CA THR A 327 -3.55 -12.10 3.51
C THR A 327 -4.08 -11.29 4.68
N ALA A 328 -4.13 -9.97 4.56
CA ALA A 328 -4.71 -9.08 5.56
C ALA A 328 -6.18 -9.38 5.87
N LYS A 329 -6.95 -9.83 4.87
CA LYS A 329 -8.34 -10.26 5.03
C LYS A 329 -8.45 -11.69 5.57
N ASN A 330 -7.55 -12.58 5.16
CA ASN A 330 -7.54 -13.96 5.63
C ASN A 330 -7.23 -14.07 7.12
N LEU A 331 -6.33 -13.24 7.67
CA LEU A 331 -6.10 -13.17 9.12
C LEU A 331 -7.34 -12.72 9.92
N ARG A 332 -8.24 -11.94 9.32
CA ARG A 332 -9.51 -11.53 9.95
C ARG A 332 -10.58 -12.62 9.93
N ASN A 333 -10.46 -13.63 9.06
CA ASN A 333 -11.49 -14.64 8.83
C ASN A 333 -11.23 -15.98 9.53
N ILE A 334 -10.18 -16.09 10.35
CA ILE A 334 -9.92 -17.29 11.15
C ILE A 334 -10.94 -17.31 12.30
N PRO A 335 -11.75 -18.38 12.46
CA PRO A 335 -12.67 -18.51 13.59
C PRO A 335 -11.90 -18.50 14.91
N PRO A 336 -12.44 -17.91 15.99
CA PRO A 336 -11.79 -17.98 17.30
C PRO A 336 -11.67 -19.45 17.72
N THR A 337 -10.44 -19.90 17.91
CA THR A 337 -10.16 -21.21 18.51
C THR A 337 -10.29 -21.05 20.03
N PRO A 338 -11.07 -21.89 20.74
CA PRO A 338 -11.25 -21.76 22.18
C PRO A 338 -9.96 -22.15 22.91
N GLY A 339 -9.39 -21.23 23.69
CA GLY A 339 -8.24 -21.51 24.57
C GLY A 339 -7.18 -20.41 24.62
N THR A 340 -6.89 -19.74 23.50
CA THR A 340 -5.92 -18.63 23.53
C THR A 340 -6.56 -17.37 24.13
N THR A 341 -6.23 -17.05 25.38
CA THR A 341 -6.29 -15.69 25.88
C THR A 341 -5.48 -14.80 24.94
N ARG A 342 -6.21 -14.01 24.15
CA ARG A 342 -5.66 -12.89 23.40
C ARG A 342 -4.89 -12.01 24.40
N PRO A 343 -3.61 -11.65 24.17
CA PRO A 343 -3.19 -10.33 24.62
C PRO A 343 -4.15 -9.35 23.95
N ASP A 344 -4.77 -8.50 24.75
CA ASP A 344 -5.90 -7.66 24.35
C ASP A 344 -5.77 -7.08 22.93
N ASN A 345 -6.82 -7.30 22.15
CA ASN A 345 -6.98 -6.92 20.75
C ASN A 345 -6.84 -5.44 20.41
N ASP A 346 -6.60 -4.59 21.40
CA ASP A 346 -6.43 -3.16 21.18
C ASP A 346 -5.05 -2.81 20.60
N SER A 347 -4.13 -3.78 20.55
CA SER A 347 -2.75 -3.57 20.06
C SER A 347 -2.54 -3.81 18.56
N ALA A 348 -3.50 -4.43 17.85
CA ALA A 348 -3.52 -4.45 16.39
C ALA A 348 -4.21 -3.19 15.85
N MET A 349 -3.73 -2.02 16.28
CA MET A 349 -4.21 -0.74 15.77
C MET A 349 -3.88 -0.63 14.28
N ALA A 350 -4.81 -1.03 13.42
CA ALA A 350 -4.93 -0.40 12.12
C ALA A 350 -5.14 1.08 12.42
N HIS A 351 -4.20 1.95 12.06
CA HIS A 351 -4.37 3.39 12.22
C HIS A 351 -5.69 3.81 11.56
N PHE A 352 -6.70 4.08 12.39
CA PHE A 352 -7.95 4.67 11.96
C PHE A 352 -7.70 6.17 11.88
N ASP A 353 -7.69 6.73 10.67
CA ASP A 353 -7.79 8.18 10.54
C ASP A 353 -9.25 8.52 10.77
N TYR A 354 -9.56 9.13 11.91
CA TYR A 354 -10.89 9.63 12.22
C TYR A 354 -11.18 10.82 11.28
N SER A 355 -11.95 10.58 10.21
CA SER A 355 -12.45 11.68 9.40
C SER A 355 -13.77 12.13 9.99
N ILE A 356 -13.79 13.40 10.39
CA ILE A 356 -14.98 14.02 10.94
C ILE A 356 -15.87 14.47 9.77
N ASP A 357 -17.04 13.86 9.59
CA ASP A 357 -17.97 14.29 8.55
C ASP A 357 -18.92 15.39 9.06
N PHE A 358 -18.73 16.60 8.53
CA PHE A 358 -19.59 17.75 8.77
C PHE A 358 -20.70 17.90 7.73
N SER A 359 -20.89 16.95 6.79
CA SER A 359 -21.86 17.05 5.69
C SER A 359 -23.29 17.30 6.19
N LYS A 360 -23.71 16.63 7.27
CA LYS A 360 -25.03 16.80 7.87
C LYS A 360 -25.19 18.18 8.51
N TYR A 361 -24.19 18.62 9.28
CA TYR A 361 -24.17 19.98 9.83
C TYR A 361 -24.16 21.05 8.73
N LYS A 362 -23.44 20.82 7.63
CA LYS A 362 -23.41 21.73 6.48
C LYS A 362 -24.79 21.86 5.85
N ASN A 363 -25.50 20.75 5.63
CA ASN A 363 -26.84 20.79 5.05
C ASN A 363 -27.85 21.47 6.00
N SER A 364 -27.82 21.12 7.29
CA SER A 364 -28.68 21.76 8.30
C SER A 364 -28.36 23.25 8.52
N ALA A 365 -27.08 23.65 8.41
CA ALA A 365 -26.68 25.05 8.46
C ALA A 365 -27.13 25.82 7.22
N LEU A 366 -27.05 25.23 6.03
CA LEU A 366 -27.59 25.84 4.82
C LEU A 366 -29.10 26.08 4.96
N ASP A 367 -29.84 25.12 5.51
CA ASP A 367 -31.27 25.28 5.79
C ASP A 367 -31.59 26.35 6.85
N LEU A 368 -30.68 26.58 7.80
CA LEU A 368 -30.76 27.67 8.78
C LEU A 368 -30.55 29.05 8.14
N PHE A 369 -29.60 29.19 7.22
CA PHE A 369 -29.23 30.46 6.60
C PHE A 369 -30.08 30.84 5.39
N ASN A 370 -30.83 29.91 4.82
CA ASN A 370 -31.81 30.15 3.74
C ASN A 370 -32.85 31.19 4.18
N ALA A 371 -33.06 32.22 3.35
CA ALA A 371 -33.86 33.40 3.67
C ALA A 371 -35.32 33.07 4.04
N GLU A 372 -35.89 32.02 3.45
CA GLU A 372 -37.27 31.57 3.68
C GLU A 372 -37.48 30.93 5.07
N ASN A 373 -36.44 30.33 5.65
CA ASN A 373 -36.52 29.60 6.92
C ASN A 373 -36.15 30.48 8.14
N ARG A 374 -35.61 31.69 7.93
CA ARG A 374 -35.25 32.62 9.02
C ARG A 374 -36.43 33.09 9.84
N ALA A 375 -37.59 33.23 9.20
CA ALA A 375 -38.82 33.63 9.88
C ALA A 375 -39.33 32.56 10.86
N LYS A 376 -38.92 31.30 10.69
CA LYS A 376 -39.39 30.14 11.48
C LYS A 376 -38.41 29.71 12.58
N TRP A 377 -37.34 30.47 12.82
CA TRP A 377 -36.31 30.13 13.82
C TRP A 377 -36.86 29.92 15.23
N PHE A 378 -37.90 30.66 15.61
CA PHE A 378 -38.49 30.62 16.95
C PHE A 378 -39.89 30.00 16.99
N GLU A 379 -40.38 29.50 15.86
CA GLU A 379 -41.64 28.76 15.83
C GLU A 379 -41.36 27.35 16.36
N LEU A 380 -41.99 26.96 17.47
CA LEU A 380 -41.89 25.60 18.04
C LEU A 380 -42.66 24.56 17.21
N SER A 381 -42.45 24.58 15.89
CA SER A 381 -42.95 23.55 14.98
C SER A 381 -41.92 22.42 14.83
N THR A 382 -42.39 21.24 14.45
CA THR A 382 -41.55 20.06 14.16
C THR A 382 -40.60 20.27 12.97
N ASN A 383 -40.77 21.35 12.19
CA ASN A 383 -39.95 21.71 11.02
C ASN A 383 -39.01 22.90 11.30
N ASN A 384 -38.62 23.13 12.55
CA ASN A 384 -37.73 24.24 12.89
C ASN A 384 -36.26 23.92 12.51
N ALA A 385 -35.70 24.69 11.58
CA ALA A 385 -34.32 24.56 11.12
C ALA A 385 -33.27 24.81 12.22
N PHE A 386 -33.60 25.60 13.24
CA PHE A 386 -32.74 25.85 14.39
C PHE A 386 -32.70 24.63 15.33
N LEU A 387 -33.87 24.03 15.62
CA LEU A 387 -33.92 22.80 16.40
C LEU A 387 -33.32 21.62 15.65
N SER A 388 -33.48 21.55 14.32
CA SER A 388 -32.85 20.50 13.52
C SER A 388 -31.32 20.64 13.46
N PHE A 389 -30.76 21.84 13.54
CA PHE A 389 -29.32 22.06 13.66
C PHE A 389 -28.79 21.74 15.07
N LEU A 390 -29.52 22.14 16.12
CA LEU A 390 -29.12 21.91 17.52
C LEU A 390 -29.27 20.44 17.94
N LEU A 391 -30.26 19.74 17.38
CA LEU A 391 -30.52 18.31 17.57
C LEU A 391 -29.98 17.46 16.40
N ALA A 392 -29.27 18.06 15.44
CA ALA A 392 -28.59 17.31 14.39
C ALA A 392 -27.67 16.30 15.07
N ALA A 393 -27.74 15.03 14.63
CA ALA A 393 -27.04 13.91 15.21
C ALA A 393 -25.57 14.25 15.53
N PRO A 394 -24.99 13.69 16.62
CA PRO A 394 -23.61 13.95 16.99
C PRO A 394 -22.70 13.68 15.79
N VAL A 395 -21.74 14.58 15.62
CA VAL A 395 -20.67 14.54 14.62
C VAL A 395 -20.29 13.08 14.31
N GLN A 396 -20.60 12.63 13.10
CA GLN A 396 -20.35 11.24 12.73
C GLN A 396 -18.85 11.08 12.50
N ILE A 397 -18.20 10.47 13.47
CA ILE A 397 -16.82 10.04 13.35
C ILE A 397 -16.84 8.82 12.43
N HIS A 398 -16.44 9.02 11.18
CA HIS A 398 -16.24 7.92 10.26
C HIS A 398 -14.82 7.39 10.48
N GLU A 399 -14.75 6.19 11.07
CA GLU A 399 -13.53 5.41 11.16
C GLU A 399 -13.13 4.96 9.76
N LEU A 400 -12.23 5.72 9.14
CA LEU A 400 -11.63 5.33 7.88
C LEU A 400 -10.37 4.55 8.19
N GLN A 401 -10.48 3.23 8.03
CA GLN A 401 -9.31 2.38 7.86
C GLN A 401 -8.59 2.87 6.59
N THR A 402 -7.54 3.69 6.73
CA THR A 402 -6.83 4.25 5.59
C THR A 402 -5.99 3.17 4.91
N ASP A 403 -6.62 2.49 3.95
CA ASP A 403 -6.04 1.47 3.11
C ASP A 403 -5.03 2.11 2.13
N SER A 404 -3.84 1.52 2.00
CA SER A 404 -2.84 1.92 1.00
C SER A 404 -3.41 1.87 -0.43
N ARG A 405 -4.43 1.04 -0.67
CA ARG A 405 -5.22 1.03 -1.91
C ARG A 405 -5.93 2.34 -2.20
N ARG A 406 -6.50 2.98 -1.18
CA ARG A 406 -7.32 4.18 -1.36
C ARG A 406 -6.49 5.31 -1.95
N ILE A 407 -5.22 5.42 -1.56
CA ILE A 407 -4.27 6.38 -2.13
C ILE A 407 -4.09 6.13 -3.62
N ILE A 408 -3.80 4.89 -4.02
CA ILE A 408 -3.62 4.51 -5.42
C ILE A 408 -4.90 4.76 -6.22
N GLU A 409 -6.08 4.42 -5.68
CA GLU A 409 -7.36 4.63 -6.37
C GLU A 409 -7.74 6.10 -6.53
N ILE A 410 -7.47 6.94 -5.52
CA ILE A 410 -7.69 8.39 -5.60
C ILE A 410 -6.80 8.98 -6.68
N GLN A 411 -5.51 8.64 -6.70
CA GLN A 411 -4.57 9.14 -7.71
C GLN A 411 -4.91 8.60 -9.11
N LEU A 412 -5.23 7.31 -9.23
CA LEU A 412 -5.64 6.71 -10.50
C LEU A 412 -6.91 7.40 -11.03
N LYS A 413 -7.92 7.62 -10.18
CA LYS A 413 -9.14 8.32 -10.56
C LYS A 413 -8.82 9.75 -11.01
N LYS A 414 -8.01 10.50 -10.27
CA LYS A 414 -7.58 11.86 -10.61
C LYS A 414 -6.92 11.91 -12.00
N HIS A 415 -5.97 11.03 -12.27
CA HIS A 415 -5.27 10.98 -13.56
C HIS A 415 -6.14 10.46 -14.71
N CYS A 416 -7.01 9.48 -14.47
CA CYS A 416 -7.98 9.05 -15.48
C CYS A 416 -8.94 10.19 -15.87
N HIS A 417 -9.42 11.00 -14.92
CA HIS A 417 -10.26 12.16 -15.26
C HIS A 417 -9.50 13.25 -16.02
N LYS A 418 -8.22 13.50 -15.67
CA LYS A 418 -7.34 14.40 -16.42
C LYS A 418 -7.12 13.90 -17.85
N LEU A 419 -6.82 12.61 -18.01
CA LEU A 419 -6.64 11.94 -19.30
C LEU A 419 -7.91 12.03 -20.15
N ILE A 420 -9.08 11.72 -19.58
CA ILE A 420 -10.37 11.83 -20.29
C ILE A 420 -10.58 13.26 -20.77
N LYS A 421 -10.42 14.27 -19.91
CA LYS A 421 -10.57 15.68 -20.30
C LYS A 421 -9.58 16.07 -21.41
N PHE A 422 -8.32 15.65 -21.30
CA PHE A 422 -7.30 15.95 -22.29
C PHE A 422 -7.60 15.32 -23.65
N VAL A 423 -7.94 14.03 -23.69
CA VAL A 423 -8.26 13.33 -24.94
C VAL A 423 -9.56 13.86 -25.55
N THR A 424 -10.59 14.11 -24.73
CA THR A 424 -11.83 14.74 -25.19
C THR A 424 -11.56 16.10 -25.83
N ASN A 425 -10.75 16.96 -25.19
CA ASN A 425 -10.37 18.26 -25.78
C ASN A 425 -9.55 18.11 -27.07
N MET A 426 -8.70 17.09 -27.17
CA MET A 426 -7.91 16.81 -28.37
C MET A 426 -8.77 16.33 -29.55
N VAL A 427 -9.82 15.55 -29.28
CA VAL A 427 -10.75 15.04 -30.31
C VAL A 427 -11.76 16.11 -30.73
N ILE A 428 -12.25 16.90 -29.78
CA ILE A 428 -13.34 17.86 -29.98
C ILE A 428 -12.83 19.24 -30.43
N GLY A 429 -11.62 19.64 -30.04
CA GLY A 429 -11.00 20.91 -30.44
C GLY A 429 -11.92 22.11 -30.20
N ASP A 430 -12.21 22.86 -31.28
CA ASP A 430 -13.01 24.09 -31.28
C ASP A 430 -14.47 23.88 -30.86
N LEU A 431 -15.00 22.66 -30.94
CA LEU A 431 -16.40 22.35 -30.64
C LEU A 431 -16.68 22.32 -29.12
N ALA A 432 -15.64 22.25 -28.28
CA ALA A 432 -15.77 22.41 -26.83
C ALA A 432 -16.06 23.88 -26.46
N PHE A 433 -15.46 24.84 -27.18
CA PHE A 433 -15.75 26.26 -27.00
C PHE A 433 -17.18 26.58 -27.42
N ILE A 434 -17.65 26.02 -28.54
CA ILE A 434 -19.03 26.17 -28.99
C ILE A 434 -20.02 25.53 -28.01
N SER A 435 -19.72 24.34 -27.48
CA SER A 435 -20.56 23.71 -26.44
C SER A 435 -20.64 24.57 -25.18
N SER A 436 -19.54 25.22 -24.76
CA SER A 436 -19.55 26.12 -23.61
C SER A 436 -20.32 27.41 -23.88
N GLU A 437 -20.23 27.96 -25.10
CA GLU A 437 -21.05 29.11 -25.51
C GLU A 437 -22.53 28.72 -25.57
N ILE A 438 -22.87 27.52 -26.05
CA ILE A 438 -24.23 26.96 -26.03
C ILE A 438 -24.75 26.85 -24.59
N ASP A 439 -23.95 26.33 -23.65
CA ASP A 439 -24.34 26.24 -22.23
C ASP A 439 -24.54 27.62 -21.59
N THR A 440 -23.78 28.64 -22.01
CA THR A 440 -24.00 30.03 -21.53
C THR A 440 -25.26 30.67 -22.13
N VAL A 441 -25.60 30.33 -23.37
CA VAL A 441 -26.81 30.82 -24.05
C VAL A 441 -28.06 30.13 -23.49
N GLU A 442 -28.01 28.82 -23.19
CA GLU A 442 -29.12 28.10 -22.53
C GLU A 442 -29.36 28.57 -21.08
N ARG A 443 -28.34 29.08 -20.38
CA ARG A 443 -28.48 29.68 -19.03
C ARG A 443 -29.01 31.12 -19.04
N SER A 444 -29.15 31.76 -20.20
CA SER A 444 -29.64 33.14 -20.31
C SER A 444 -31.18 33.18 -20.30
N GLU A 445 -31.77 34.22 -19.68
CA GLU A 445 -33.22 34.39 -19.52
C GLU A 445 -33.98 34.57 -20.87
N LYS A 446 -33.27 34.80 -21.98
CA LYS A 446 -33.83 34.90 -23.35
C LYS A 446 -32.98 34.14 -24.39
N PRO A 447 -33.18 32.83 -24.53
CA PRO A 447 -32.42 31.99 -25.46
C PRO A 447 -32.53 32.41 -26.92
N THR A 448 -33.66 33.03 -27.33
CA THR A 448 -34.05 33.29 -28.73
C THR A 448 -33.50 34.59 -29.33
N GLU A 449 -32.97 35.51 -28.53
CA GLU A 449 -32.37 36.76 -29.01
C GLU A 449 -30.84 36.70 -28.99
N ALA A 450 -30.26 36.00 -28.00
CA ALA A 450 -28.83 35.82 -27.82
C ALA A 450 -28.15 34.97 -28.92
N TRP A 451 -28.85 33.98 -29.51
CA TRP A 451 -28.29 33.18 -30.60
C TRP A 451 -28.17 33.95 -31.92
N LYS A 452 -29.10 34.88 -32.20
CA LYS A 452 -29.06 35.71 -33.42
C LYS A 452 -27.95 36.75 -33.40
N THR A 453 -27.54 37.16 -32.20
CA THR A 453 -26.47 38.15 -31.98
C THR A 453 -25.07 37.56 -32.03
N ASN A 454 -24.93 36.23 -31.95
CA ASN A 454 -23.63 35.55 -31.96
C ASN A 454 -23.22 35.10 -33.38
N PRO A 455 -22.32 35.81 -34.09
CA PRO A 455 -21.89 35.45 -35.44
C PRO A 455 -21.18 34.10 -35.54
N LYS A 456 -20.62 33.60 -34.41
CA LYS A 456 -19.95 32.28 -34.32
C LYS A 456 -20.89 31.08 -34.26
N LEU A 457 -22.17 31.29 -33.92
CA LEU A 457 -23.21 30.25 -33.91
C LEU A 457 -23.98 30.16 -35.23
N SER A 458 -23.55 30.86 -36.28
CA SER A 458 -24.19 30.77 -37.59
C SER A 458 -24.16 29.31 -38.11
N PRO A 459 -25.23 28.83 -38.77
CA PRO A 459 -25.31 27.43 -39.25
C PRO A 459 -24.14 27.00 -40.15
N LYS A 460 -23.55 27.96 -40.88
CA LYS A 460 -22.37 27.73 -41.75
C LYS A 460 -21.09 27.58 -40.94
N SER A 461 -20.85 28.46 -39.95
CA SER A 461 -19.70 28.34 -39.04
C SER A 461 -19.78 27.05 -38.20
N LEU A 462 -21.00 26.65 -37.81
CA LEU A 462 -21.23 25.39 -37.10
C LEU A 462 -20.89 24.18 -37.98
N ASN A 463 -21.30 24.18 -39.26
CA ASN A 463 -20.92 23.12 -40.19
C ASN A 463 -19.41 23.09 -40.44
N ASP A 464 -18.77 24.24 -40.67
CA ASP A 464 -17.33 24.29 -40.92
C ASP A 464 -16.52 23.73 -39.73
N VAL A 465 -16.93 24.06 -38.50
CA VAL A 465 -16.31 23.53 -37.27
C VAL A 465 -16.60 22.04 -37.10
N ILE A 466 -17.85 21.60 -37.30
CA ILE A 466 -18.21 20.18 -37.24
C ILE A 466 -17.40 19.40 -38.27
N SER A 467 -17.35 19.85 -39.52
CA SER A 467 -16.58 19.23 -40.60
C SER A 467 -15.07 19.15 -40.30
N ASN A 468 -14.50 20.19 -39.68
CA ASN A 468 -13.11 20.16 -39.24
C ASN A 468 -12.90 19.14 -38.10
N VAL A 469 -13.83 19.09 -37.14
CA VAL A 469 -13.80 18.13 -36.03
C VAL A 469 -13.98 16.69 -36.54
N PHE A 470 -14.85 16.44 -37.52
CA PHE A 470 -14.99 15.10 -38.13
C PHE A 470 -13.71 14.63 -38.82
N LYS A 471 -13.01 15.53 -39.51
CA LYS A 471 -11.70 15.23 -40.11
C LYS A 471 -10.65 14.95 -39.05
N ASN A 472 -10.56 15.81 -38.02
CA ASN A 472 -9.63 15.65 -36.91
C ASN A 472 -9.89 14.36 -36.12
N MET A 473 -11.15 14.04 -35.88
CA MET A 473 -11.59 12.82 -35.21
C MET A 473 -11.18 11.58 -36.02
N LYS A 474 -11.42 11.56 -37.33
CA LYS A 474 -11.05 10.44 -38.20
C LYS A 474 -9.52 10.23 -38.29
N GLN A 475 -8.74 11.30 -38.25
CA GLN A 475 -7.27 11.23 -38.32
C GLN A 475 -6.62 10.92 -36.97
N ASN A 476 -7.11 11.55 -35.89
CA ASN A 476 -6.50 11.45 -34.56
C ASN A 476 -6.93 10.17 -33.83
N TRP A 477 -8.17 9.69 -34.02
CA TRP A 477 -8.71 8.56 -33.27
C TRP A 477 -7.92 7.24 -33.44
N PRO A 478 -7.57 6.79 -34.66
CA PRO A 478 -6.78 5.56 -34.84
C PRO A 478 -5.40 5.66 -34.18
N ALA A 479 -4.82 6.84 -34.19
CA ALA A 479 -3.50 7.05 -33.61
C ALA A 479 -3.55 7.18 -32.08
N ILE A 480 -4.59 7.78 -31.49
CA ILE A 480 -4.88 7.69 -30.05
C ILE A 480 -4.98 6.22 -29.64
N ARG A 481 -5.79 5.42 -30.35
CA ARG A 481 -5.92 3.99 -30.08
C ARG A 481 -4.58 3.26 -30.17
N ALA A 482 -3.73 3.61 -31.13
CA ALA A 482 -2.37 3.06 -31.24
C ALA A 482 -1.48 3.43 -30.05
N THR A 483 -1.56 4.66 -29.53
CA THR A 483 -0.82 5.06 -28.32
C THR A 483 -1.32 4.34 -27.07
N PHE A 484 -2.63 4.20 -26.87
CA PHE A 484 -3.19 3.42 -25.76
C PHE A 484 -2.73 1.96 -25.80
N ASN A 485 -2.74 1.36 -26.99
CA ASN A 485 -2.23 0.00 -27.23
C ASN A 485 -0.73 -0.13 -26.90
N LEU A 486 0.08 0.86 -27.26
CA LEU A 486 1.51 0.86 -26.96
C LEU A 486 1.81 0.89 -25.46
N TYR A 487 1.06 1.69 -24.68
CA TYR A 487 1.32 1.85 -23.26
C TYR A 487 0.74 0.72 -22.40
N ILE A 488 -0.51 0.32 -22.65
CA ILE A 488 -1.24 -0.62 -21.79
C ILE A 488 -1.09 -2.05 -22.27
N GLY A 489 -1.22 -2.30 -23.57
CA GLY A 489 -1.08 -3.62 -24.20
C GLY A 489 -2.20 -4.63 -23.86
N VAL A 490 -3.22 -4.21 -23.10
CA VAL A 490 -4.35 -5.04 -22.65
C VAL A 490 -5.65 -4.45 -23.19
N ARG A 491 -6.25 -5.12 -24.17
CA ARG A 491 -7.45 -4.65 -24.88
C ARG A 491 -8.62 -4.34 -23.96
N GLU A 492 -8.89 -5.18 -22.96
CA GLU A 492 -10.00 -4.98 -22.01
C GLU A 492 -9.82 -3.70 -21.19
N THR A 493 -8.59 -3.43 -20.72
CA THR A 493 -8.31 -2.22 -19.93
C THR A 493 -8.33 -0.97 -20.80
N GLU A 494 -7.87 -1.06 -22.04
CA GLU A 494 -7.98 0.01 -23.03
C GLU A 494 -9.44 0.36 -23.32
N GLU A 495 -10.31 -0.65 -23.52
CA GLU A 495 -11.72 -0.43 -23.77
C GLU A 495 -12.42 0.26 -22.59
N ILE A 496 -12.10 -0.15 -21.34
CA ILE A 496 -12.60 0.48 -20.12
C ILE A 496 -12.18 1.96 -20.03
N LEU A 497 -10.95 2.31 -20.42
CA LEU A 497 -10.48 3.70 -20.39
C LEU A 497 -11.00 4.55 -21.55
N LEU A 498 -11.20 3.95 -22.72
CA LEU A 498 -11.73 4.64 -23.91
C LEU A 498 -13.25 4.83 -23.85
N GLN A 499 -14.00 3.96 -23.16
CA GLN A 499 -15.45 4.05 -23.07
C GLN A 499 -15.96 5.38 -22.48
N PRO A 500 -15.42 5.92 -21.36
CA PRO A 500 -15.77 7.25 -20.86
C PRO A 500 -15.50 8.37 -21.87
N ILE A 501 -14.42 8.26 -22.65
CA ILE A 501 -14.06 9.24 -23.68
C ILE A 501 -15.11 9.21 -24.80
N ARG A 502 -15.44 8.01 -25.30
CA ARG A 502 -16.49 7.85 -26.33
C ARG A 502 -17.82 8.44 -25.87
N LYS A 503 -18.21 8.13 -24.63
CA LYS A 503 -19.45 8.65 -24.03
C LYS A 503 -19.42 10.19 -23.95
N SER A 504 -18.34 10.77 -23.43
CA SER A 504 -18.21 12.23 -23.32
C SER A 504 -18.28 12.94 -24.68
N VAL A 505 -17.68 12.37 -25.73
CA VAL A 505 -17.74 12.92 -27.09
C VAL A 505 -19.17 12.85 -27.61
N VAL A 506 -19.81 11.68 -27.49
CA VAL A 506 -21.19 11.48 -27.90
C VAL A 506 -22.15 12.44 -27.18
N ASP A 507 -22.01 12.60 -25.87
CA ASP A 507 -22.86 13.49 -25.06
C ASP A 507 -22.79 14.95 -25.57
N ILE A 508 -21.59 15.44 -25.94
CA ILE A 508 -21.42 16.80 -26.49
C ILE A 508 -22.12 16.96 -27.85
N PHE A 509 -21.99 15.97 -28.74
CA PHE A 509 -22.71 15.99 -30.01
C PHE A 509 -24.23 15.85 -29.83
N THR A 510 -24.70 15.13 -28.81
CA THR A 510 -26.14 15.09 -28.50
C THR A 510 -26.64 16.44 -27.99
N ASN A 511 -25.87 17.17 -27.17
CA ASN A 511 -26.23 18.50 -26.71
C ASN A 511 -26.33 19.50 -27.87
N ILE A 512 -25.37 19.47 -28.80
CA ILE A 512 -25.41 20.32 -30.01
C ILE A 512 -26.59 19.96 -30.89
N ASN A 513 -26.91 18.66 -31.04
CA ASN A 513 -28.11 18.23 -31.77
C ASN A 513 -29.41 18.71 -31.11
N LEU A 514 -29.52 18.64 -29.78
CA LEU A 514 -30.68 19.16 -29.04
C LEU A 514 -30.81 20.67 -29.18
N PHE A 515 -29.70 21.41 -29.09
CA PHE A 515 -29.68 22.85 -29.33
C PHE A 515 -30.13 23.19 -30.76
N ALA A 516 -29.61 22.44 -31.74
CA ALA A 516 -29.96 22.62 -33.15
C ALA A 516 -31.45 22.36 -33.42
N GLN A 517 -32.05 21.38 -32.75
CA GLN A 517 -33.49 21.09 -32.84
C GLN A 517 -34.37 22.19 -32.24
N LYS A 518 -33.90 22.88 -31.19
CA LYS A 518 -34.67 23.93 -30.51
C LYS A 518 -34.62 25.28 -31.23
N HIS A 519 -33.51 25.61 -31.90
CA HIS A 519 -33.22 26.98 -32.34
C HIS A 519 -33.11 27.18 -33.87
N PHE A 520 -32.91 26.13 -34.67
CA PHE A 520 -32.76 26.26 -36.13
C PHE A 520 -34.03 25.92 -36.90
N SER A 521 -34.26 26.63 -38.02
CA SER A 521 -35.27 26.22 -39.01
C SER A 521 -34.85 24.93 -39.74
N GLU A 522 -35.79 24.27 -40.42
CA GLU A 522 -35.54 23.01 -41.12
C GLU A 522 -34.45 23.13 -42.21
N GLU A 523 -34.38 24.26 -42.90
CA GLU A 523 -33.32 24.59 -43.86
C GLU A 523 -31.96 24.82 -43.17
N GLN A 524 -31.95 25.52 -42.02
CA GLN A 524 -30.73 25.77 -41.25
C GLN A 524 -30.19 24.50 -40.60
N ARG A 525 -31.06 23.54 -40.27
CA ARG A 525 -30.68 22.22 -39.77
C ARG A 525 -30.04 21.35 -40.84
N GLN A 526 -30.52 21.44 -42.08
CA GLN A 526 -29.87 20.79 -43.23
C GLN A 526 -28.50 21.42 -43.53
N ILE A 527 -28.38 22.75 -43.41
CA ILE A 527 -27.10 23.45 -43.58
C ILE A 527 -26.12 23.13 -42.45
N ALA A 528 -26.57 22.95 -41.21
CA ALA A 528 -25.68 22.58 -40.10
C ALA A 528 -25.19 21.12 -40.17
N SER A 529 -25.92 20.24 -40.86
CA SER A 529 -25.61 18.83 -41.10
C SER A 529 -24.95 18.13 -39.91
N VAL A 530 -25.53 18.27 -38.71
CA VAL A 530 -24.98 17.67 -37.50
C VAL A 530 -25.16 16.15 -37.59
N PRO A 531 -24.08 15.35 -37.50
CA PRO A 531 -24.18 13.90 -37.61
C PRO A 531 -24.89 13.28 -36.42
N ASN A 532 -25.54 12.15 -36.70
CA ASN A 532 -26.35 11.45 -35.72
C ASN A 532 -25.46 10.72 -34.69
N GLN A 533 -25.96 10.55 -33.46
CA GLN A 533 -25.26 9.88 -32.37
C GLN A 533 -24.67 8.51 -32.79
N GLU A 534 -25.41 7.74 -33.57
CA GLU A 534 -25.02 6.42 -34.07
C GLU A 534 -23.84 6.49 -35.06
N GLN A 535 -23.78 7.52 -35.91
CA GLN A 535 -22.70 7.70 -36.88
C GLN A 535 -21.38 8.01 -36.18
N ILE A 536 -21.44 8.78 -35.08
CA ILE A 536 -20.28 9.12 -34.24
C ILE A 536 -19.82 7.91 -33.45
N TRP A 537 -20.77 7.15 -32.91
CA TRP A 537 -20.46 5.92 -32.18
C TRP A 537 -19.83 4.85 -33.08
N LEU A 538 -20.32 4.70 -34.32
CA LEU A 538 -19.73 3.84 -35.35
C LEU A 538 -18.31 4.30 -35.72
N LEU A 539 -18.09 5.61 -35.88
CA LEU A 539 -16.77 6.16 -36.20
C LEU A 539 -15.75 5.92 -35.07
N LEU A 540 -16.19 5.95 -33.81
CA LEU A 540 -15.34 5.72 -32.63
C LEU A 540 -15.04 4.24 -32.36
N ASN A 541 -15.79 3.34 -32.98
CA ASN A 541 -15.64 1.89 -32.80
C ASN A 541 -15.06 1.18 -34.02
N ALA A 542 -15.02 1.85 -35.18
CA ALA A 542 -14.15 1.49 -36.29
C ALA A 542 -12.68 1.55 -35.83
#